data_AF-A0A0U1LJG0-F1
#
_entry.id   AF-A0A0U1LJG0-F1
#
_cell.length_a   1.000
_cell.length_b   1.000
_cell.length_c   1.000
_cell.angle_alpha   90.00
_cell.angle_beta   90.00
_cell.angle_gamma   90.00
#
_symmetry.space_group_name_H-M   'P 1'
#
loop_
_entity.id
_entity.type
_entity.pdbx_description
1 polymer ?
#
loop_
_entity_poly.entity_id
_entity_poly.type
_entity_poly.pdbx_seq_one_letter_code
_entity_poly.pdbx_strand_id
1 'polypeptide(L)'
;MPAKKATTQPIAGKKPASGLTRIYLFLYNLVSLGLWASCTLRTALLIPQHLEQHGSLSAIFAQVFPLLALTQSLAALEIVHSLVGLVRAPVVTTAMQVASRFLVVWGVMFAFHEGSDYVPQGAGIMGAAARDTQYGDYWFLGCMFAWGITECIRYGFFAMQLAGVGVPGFWLWLRYNTFFVLYPVGISSECALMYLGLEPAARYVSEYYQWFLIAMLGVYVPGSYVLYTHMMAQRRKVMRGKSRVE
;
A
#
# COMPACT_ATOMS: atom_id res chain seq x y z
N MET A 1 -18.58 12.21 56.16
CA MET A 1 -17.54 11.47 55.41
C MET A 1 -17.22 12.24 54.14
N PRO A 2 -16.03 12.84 53.97
CA PRO A 2 -15.70 13.56 52.75
C PRO A 2 -15.29 12.59 51.64
N ALA A 3 -15.85 12.78 50.45
CA ALA A 3 -15.56 11.99 49.25
C ALA A 3 -14.11 12.21 48.79
N LYS A 4 -13.35 11.12 48.65
CA LYS A 4 -12.00 11.12 48.06
C LYS A 4 -12.09 11.58 46.61
N LYS A 5 -11.46 12.73 46.29
CA LYS A 5 -11.16 13.13 44.90
C LYS A 5 -10.21 12.09 44.30
N ALA A 6 -10.67 11.38 43.27
CA ALA A 6 -9.82 10.53 42.45
C ALA A 6 -8.88 11.42 41.64
N THR A 7 -7.60 11.43 41.99
CA THR A 7 -6.54 12.09 41.23
C THR A 7 -6.29 11.27 39.97
N THR A 8 -6.89 11.64 38.84
CA THR A 8 -6.51 11.12 37.53
C THR A 8 -5.08 11.57 37.23
N GLN A 9 -4.11 10.66 37.37
CA GLN A 9 -2.75 10.89 36.93
C GLN A 9 -2.74 11.09 35.40
N PRO A 10 -2.04 12.10 34.88
CA PRO A 10 -1.88 12.26 33.44
C PRO A 10 -1.07 11.09 32.90
N ILE A 11 -1.64 10.37 31.93
CA ILE A 11 -0.91 9.37 31.14
C ILE A 11 0.31 10.08 30.57
N ALA A 12 1.51 9.62 30.93
CA ALA A 12 2.76 10.22 30.50
C ALA A 12 2.79 10.30 28.97
N GLY A 13 2.58 11.52 28.44
CA GLY A 13 2.64 11.78 27.01
C GLY A 13 4.05 11.53 26.51
N LYS A 14 4.22 10.59 25.57
CA LYS A 14 5.51 10.33 24.90
C LYS A 14 6.10 11.66 24.39
N LYS A 15 7.37 11.93 24.76
CA LYS A 15 8.12 13.15 24.42
C LYS A 15 8.01 13.46 22.92
N PRO A 16 7.90 14.74 22.52
CA PRO A 16 7.95 15.12 21.10
C PRO A 16 9.26 14.62 20.47
N ALA A 17 9.20 14.20 19.21
CA ALA A 17 10.36 13.68 18.49
C ALA A 17 11.51 14.71 18.50
N SER A 18 12.74 14.22 18.68
CA SER A 18 13.92 15.07 18.62
C SER A 18 14.04 15.72 17.22
N GLY A 19 14.74 16.86 17.12
CA GLY A 19 14.95 17.53 15.83
C GLY A 19 15.57 16.60 14.77
N LEU A 20 16.49 15.73 15.18
CA LEU A 20 17.13 14.75 14.30
C LEU A 20 16.14 13.67 13.82
N THR A 21 15.29 13.17 14.72
CA THR A 21 14.22 12.21 14.35
C THR A 21 13.26 12.81 13.34
N ARG A 22 12.91 14.10 13.50
CA ARG A 22 12.04 14.81 12.56
C ARG A 22 12.66 14.93 11.18
N ILE A 23 13.94 15.29 11.08
CA ILE A 23 14.69 15.37 9.82
C ILE A 23 14.76 13.99 9.15
N TYR A 24 15.12 12.96 9.90
CA TYR A 24 15.18 11.58 9.40
C TYR A 24 13.84 11.13 8.80
N LEU A 25 12.74 11.30 9.56
CA LEU A 25 11.41 10.92 9.08
C LEU A 25 11.01 11.76 7.87
N PHE A 26 11.36 13.04 7.82
CA PHE A 26 11.09 13.89 6.67
C PHE A 26 11.77 13.36 5.41
N LEU A 27 13.06 13.04 5.49
CA LEU A 27 13.82 12.47 4.38
C LEU A 27 13.28 11.10 3.96
N TYR A 28 12.95 10.23 4.92
CA TYR A 28 12.33 8.94 4.64
C TYR A 28 11.03 9.08 3.83
N ASN A 29 10.15 10.02 4.24
CA ASN A 29 8.90 10.28 3.54
C ASN A 29 9.14 10.88 2.15
N LEU A 30 10.14 11.75 1.98
CA LEU A 30 10.49 12.29 0.66
C LEU A 30 11.05 11.22 -0.28
N VAL A 31 11.93 10.36 0.20
CA VAL A 31 12.47 9.23 -0.59
C VAL A 31 11.33 8.30 -0.99
N SER A 32 10.47 7.92 -0.05
CA SER A 32 9.34 7.04 -0.32
C SER A 32 8.33 7.68 -1.29
N LEU A 33 8.06 8.98 -1.15
CA LEU A 33 7.27 9.75 -2.10
C LEU A 33 7.87 9.72 -3.51
N GLY A 34 9.18 9.98 -3.62
CA GLY A 34 9.89 9.97 -4.90
C GLY A 34 9.81 8.60 -5.59
N LEU A 35 10.05 7.52 -4.84
CA LEU A 35 9.98 6.16 -5.35
C LEU A 35 8.57 5.78 -5.83
N TRP A 36 7.54 6.05 -5.03
CA TRP A 36 6.15 5.80 -5.44
C TRP A 36 5.72 6.67 -6.62
N ALA A 37 6.16 7.93 -6.68
CA ALA A 37 5.92 8.81 -7.81
C ALA A 37 6.59 8.27 -9.08
N SER A 38 7.84 7.80 -8.98
CA SER A 38 8.55 7.17 -10.10
C SER A 38 7.85 5.90 -10.58
N CYS A 39 7.42 5.01 -9.67
CA CYS A 39 6.60 3.85 -10.01
C CYS A 39 5.32 4.24 -10.76
N THR A 40 4.60 5.23 -10.25
CA THR A 40 3.32 5.69 -10.81
C THR A 40 3.49 6.31 -12.19
N LEU A 41 4.41 7.27 -12.31
CA LEU A 41 4.69 7.98 -13.57
C LEU A 41 5.24 7.02 -14.62
N ARG A 42 6.18 6.16 -14.26
CA ARG A 42 6.73 5.17 -15.19
C ARG A 42 5.64 4.25 -15.72
N THR A 43 4.76 3.74 -14.86
CA THR A 43 3.64 2.91 -15.29
C THR A 43 2.72 3.68 -16.25
N ALA A 44 2.33 4.89 -15.87
CA ALA A 44 1.43 5.72 -16.68
C ALA A 44 2.00 6.05 -18.07
N LEU A 45 3.31 6.32 -18.15
CA LEU A 45 3.99 6.63 -19.42
C LEU A 45 4.20 5.39 -20.30
N LEU A 46 4.40 4.21 -19.70
CA LEU A 46 4.59 2.97 -20.44
C LEU A 46 3.30 2.45 -21.08
N ILE A 47 2.13 2.71 -20.49
CA ILE A 47 0.84 2.23 -21.03
C ILE A 47 0.62 2.65 -22.49
N PRO A 48 0.58 3.94 -22.86
CA PRO A 48 0.35 4.35 -24.25
C PRO A 48 1.48 3.86 -25.17
N GLN A 49 2.74 3.92 -24.71
CA GLN A 49 3.89 3.46 -25.50
C GLN A 49 3.78 1.98 -25.88
N HIS A 50 3.39 1.13 -24.92
CA HIS A 50 3.27 -0.33 -25.14
C HIS A 50 2.05 -0.69 -25.99
N LEU A 51 0.93 0.01 -25.81
CA LEU A 51 -0.24 -0.17 -26.66
C LEU A 51 0.04 0.21 -28.11
N GLU A 52 0.74 1.31 -28.36
CA GLU A 52 1.09 1.76 -29.71
C GLU A 52 2.13 0.86 -30.39
N GLN A 53 3.16 0.43 -29.67
CA GLN A 53 4.29 -0.31 -30.25
C GLN A 53 4.03 -1.81 -30.36
N HIS A 54 3.35 -2.40 -29.38
CA HIS A 54 3.25 -3.86 -29.22
C HIS A 54 1.80 -4.36 -29.18
N GLY A 55 0.81 -3.48 -29.03
CA GLY A 55 -0.59 -3.88 -28.84
C GLY A 55 -0.86 -4.65 -27.55
N SER A 56 0.10 -4.69 -26.62
CA SER A 56 0.03 -5.49 -25.38
C SER A 56 0.67 -4.74 -24.21
N LEU A 57 0.17 -4.98 -23.00
CA LEU A 57 0.64 -4.40 -21.73
C LEU A 57 1.51 -5.37 -20.92
N SER A 58 1.72 -6.61 -21.40
CA SER A 58 2.38 -7.69 -20.63
C SER A 58 3.82 -7.37 -20.23
N ALA A 59 4.54 -6.58 -21.05
CA ALA A 59 5.91 -6.19 -20.77
C ALA A 59 6.06 -5.06 -19.72
N ILE A 60 4.96 -4.39 -19.30
CA ILE A 60 5.03 -3.29 -18.33
C ILE A 60 5.43 -3.79 -16.96
N PHE A 61 4.91 -4.95 -16.54
CA PHE A 61 5.25 -5.57 -15.26
C PHE A 61 6.76 -5.72 -15.10
N ALA A 62 7.44 -6.35 -16.06
CA ALA A 62 8.88 -6.60 -16.00
C ALA A 62 9.71 -5.30 -15.86
N GLN A 63 9.22 -4.19 -16.40
CA GLN A 63 9.91 -2.91 -16.34
C GLN A 63 9.67 -2.16 -15.02
N VAL A 64 8.47 -2.27 -14.44
CA VAL A 64 8.08 -1.52 -13.23
C VAL A 64 8.36 -2.30 -11.95
N PHE A 65 8.20 -3.62 -11.99
CA PHE A 65 8.21 -4.48 -10.82
C PHE A 65 9.50 -4.41 -9.98
N PRO A 66 10.73 -4.36 -10.55
CA PRO A 66 11.94 -4.23 -9.72
C PRO A 66 11.94 -2.98 -8.84
N LEU A 67 11.47 -1.85 -9.39
CA LEU A 67 11.35 -0.61 -8.63
C LEU A 67 10.23 -0.72 -7.57
N LEU A 68 9.09 -1.33 -7.92
CA LEU A 68 8.01 -1.57 -6.97
C LEU A 68 8.46 -2.46 -5.81
N ALA A 69 9.15 -3.56 -6.08
CA ALA A 69 9.64 -4.51 -5.08
C ALA A 69 10.59 -3.83 -4.09
N LEU A 70 11.54 -3.03 -4.59
CA LEU A 70 12.41 -2.20 -3.75
C LEU A 70 11.59 -1.20 -2.91
N THR A 71 10.71 -0.43 -3.56
CA THR A 71 9.90 0.61 -2.93
C THR A 71 9.03 0.04 -1.82
N GLN A 72 8.36 -1.08 -2.07
CA GLN A 72 7.51 -1.74 -1.10
C GLN A 72 8.36 -2.30 0.06
N SER A 73 9.54 -2.87 -0.20
CA SER A 73 10.40 -3.43 0.85
C SER A 73 10.84 -2.40 1.88
N LEU A 74 11.02 -1.13 1.48
CA LEU A 74 11.32 -0.04 2.41
C LEU A 74 10.20 0.23 3.42
N ALA A 75 8.97 -0.25 3.19
CA ALA A 75 7.88 -0.15 4.16
C ALA A 75 8.14 -1.00 5.43
N ALA A 76 9.08 -1.96 5.40
CA ALA A 76 9.51 -2.67 6.60
C ALA A 76 10.07 -1.69 7.67
N LEU A 77 10.67 -0.58 7.24
CA LEU A 77 11.14 0.47 8.15
C LEU A 77 10.00 1.12 8.92
N GLU A 78 8.77 1.16 8.39
CA GLU A 78 7.62 1.71 9.14
C GLU A 78 7.29 0.88 10.39
N ILE A 79 7.45 -0.45 10.28
CA ILE A 79 7.32 -1.35 11.43
C ILE A 79 8.39 -1.02 12.46
N VAL A 80 9.64 -0.86 12.02
CA VAL A 80 10.76 -0.49 12.89
C VAL A 80 10.49 0.86 13.57
N HIS A 81 10.07 1.88 12.82
CA HIS A 81 9.75 3.20 13.35
C HIS A 81 8.65 3.13 14.43
N SER A 82 7.65 2.29 14.22
CA SER A 82 6.56 2.09 15.19
C SER A 82 7.07 1.35 16.42
N LEU A 83 7.88 0.30 16.23
CA LEU A 83 8.43 -0.57 17.29
C LEU A 83 9.35 0.21 18.24
N VAL A 84 10.26 1.01 17.69
CA VAL A 84 11.19 1.84 18.49
C VAL A 84 10.57 3.17 18.96
N GLY A 85 9.31 3.44 18.58
CA GLY A 85 8.56 4.60 19.03
C GLY A 85 8.94 5.93 18.38
N LEU A 86 9.56 5.91 17.19
CA LEU A 86 9.81 7.11 16.38
C LEU A 86 8.51 7.74 15.88
N VAL A 87 7.49 6.92 15.64
CA VAL A 87 6.14 7.35 15.27
C VAL A 87 5.10 6.84 16.28
N ARG A 88 3.95 7.53 16.34
CA ARG A 88 2.85 7.21 17.27
C ARG A 88 1.88 6.14 16.73
N ALA A 89 2.27 5.39 15.71
CA ALA A 89 1.44 4.35 15.12
C ALA A 89 1.49 3.06 15.98
N PRO A 90 0.36 2.35 16.16
CA PRO A 90 0.38 1.06 16.85
C PRO A 90 1.14 0.00 16.03
N VAL A 91 2.09 -0.68 16.66
CA VAL A 91 3.00 -1.62 15.98
C VAL A 91 2.26 -2.72 15.23
N VAL A 92 1.27 -3.36 15.86
CA VAL A 92 0.50 -4.46 15.24
C VAL A 92 -0.24 -3.97 14.00
N THR A 93 -0.86 -2.80 14.05
CA THR A 93 -1.58 -2.26 12.89
C THR A 93 -0.62 -1.90 11.75
N THR A 94 0.55 -1.33 12.05
CA THR A 94 1.57 -1.05 11.04
C THR A 94 2.11 -2.34 10.43
N ALA A 95 2.41 -3.35 11.26
CA ALA A 95 2.88 -4.65 10.81
C ALA A 95 1.87 -5.34 9.90
N MET A 96 0.58 -5.36 10.28
CA MET A 96 -0.47 -5.92 9.44
C MET A 96 -0.57 -5.19 8.09
N GLN A 97 -0.53 -3.86 8.08
CA GLN A 97 -0.57 -3.07 6.84
C GLN A 97 0.62 -3.37 5.91
N VAL A 98 1.82 -3.49 6.46
CA VAL A 98 3.02 -3.81 5.66
C VAL A 98 3.01 -5.27 5.19
N ALA A 99 2.65 -6.21 6.07
CA ALA A 99 2.60 -7.64 5.74
C ALA A 99 1.57 -7.94 4.64
N SER A 100 0.42 -7.26 4.67
CA SER A 100 -0.62 -7.41 3.64
C SER A 100 -0.09 -7.09 2.24
N ARG A 101 0.69 -6.02 2.14
CA ARG A 101 1.31 -5.58 0.89
C ARG A 101 2.46 -6.47 0.47
N PHE A 102 3.22 -6.99 1.42
CA PHE A 102 4.30 -7.93 1.16
C PHE A 102 3.75 -9.26 0.64
N LEU A 103 2.62 -9.72 1.15
CA LEU A 103 1.94 -10.89 0.61
C LEU A 103 1.65 -10.71 -0.89
N VAL A 104 1.14 -9.56 -1.31
CA VAL A 104 0.82 -9.33 -2.72
C VAL A 104 2.09 -9.15 -3.56
N VAL A 105 3.05 -8.33 -3.13
CA VAL A 105 4.26 -8.04 -3.91
C VAL A 105 5.23 -9.21 -3.95
N TRP A 106 5.53 -9.82 -2.80
CA TRP A 106 6.50 -10.90 -2.70
C TRP A 106 5.85 -12.29 -2.74
N GLY A 107 4.70 -12.45 -2.09
CA GLY A 107 4.02 -13.75 -2.04
C GLY A 107 3.26 -14.11 -3.31
N VAL A 108 2.93 -13.13 -4.17
CA VAL A 108 2.14 -13.35 -5.39
C VAL A 108 2.86 -12.82 -6.63
N MET A 109 3.14 -11.51 -6.70
CA MET A 109 3.75 -10.92 -7.90
C MET A 109 5.15 -11.48 -8.15
N PHE A 110 6.04 -11.48 -7.14
CA PHE A 110 7.37 -12.07 -7.24
C PHE A 110 7.31 -13.58 -7.48
N ALA A 111 6.43 -14.28 -6.76
CA ALA A 111 6.36 -15.74 -6.81
C ALA A 111 5.77 -16.27 -8.12
N PHE A 112 4.83 -15.57 -8.75
CA PHE A 112 4.05 -16.13 -9.86
C PHE A 112 4.15 -15.33 -11.16
N HIS A 113 5.09 -14.39 -11.29
CA HIS A 113 5.34 -13.77 -12.58
C HIS A 113 6.06 -14.73 -13.55
N GLU A 114 5.93 -14.45 -14.84
CA GLU A 114 6.64 -15.16 -15.89
C GLU A 114 8.16 -15.05 -15.69
N GLY A 115 8.85 -16.19 -15.67
CA GLY A 115 10.29 -16.26 -15.44
C GLY A 115 10.73 -16.15 -13.98
N SER A 116 9.81 -16.27 -13.01
CA SER A 116 10.17 -16.46 -11.60
C SER A 116 10.67 -17.87 -11.32
N ASP A 117 11.42 -18.05 -10.22
CA ASP A 117 11.99 -19.36 -9.85
C ASP A 117 10.93 -20.39 -9.41
N TYR A 118 9.68 -19.96 -9.17
CA TYR A 118 8.64 -20.82 -8.62
C TYR A 118 7.67 -21.36 -9.66
N VAL A 119 7.62 -20.80 -10.87
CA VAL A 119 6.73 -21.28 -11.95
C VAL A 119 7.54 -21.54 -13.21
N PRO A 120 7.27 -22.63 -13.94
CA PRO A 120 7.96 -22.90 -15.19
C PRO A 120 7.64 -21.83 -16.23
N GLN A 121 8.52 -21.72 -17.23
CA GLN A 121 8.29 -20.82 -18.35
C GLN A 121 6.92 -21.09 -18.96
N GLY A 122 6.12 -20.05 -19.02
CA GLY A 122 4.81 -20.04 -19.58
C GLY A 122 3.66 -20.31 -18.60
N ALA A 123 3.94 -20.51 -17.32
CA ALA A 123 2.95 -20.62 -16.27
C ALA A 123 2.80 -19.32 -15.44
N GLY A 124 3.52 -18.26 -15.79
CA GLY A 124 3.38 -16.97 -15.12
C GLY A 124 2.00 -16.36 -15.31
N ILE A 125 1.44 -15.78 -14.24
CA ILE A 125 0.12 -15.14 -14.26
C ILE A 125 0.18 -13.70 -14.79
N MET A 126 1.38 -13.12 -14.86
CA MET A 126 1.66 -11.76 -15.33
C MET A 126 3.10 -11.65 -15.83
N GLY A 127 3.41 -10.61 -16.60
CA GLY A 127 4.79 -10.28 -16.99
C GLY A 127 5.33 -11.05 -18.19
N ALA A 128 4.50 -11.83 -18.90
CA ALA A 128 4.94 -12.59 -20.06
C ALA A 128 5.04 -11.69 -21.32
N ALA A 129 6.18 -11.03 -21.49
CA ALA A 129 6.41 -10.07 -22.59
C ALA A 129 6.22 -10.65 -24.00
N ALA A 130 6.40 -11.96 -24.19
CA ALA A 130 6.21 -12.64 -25.46
C ALA A 130 4.75 -13.06 -25.73
N ARG A 131 3.81 -12.69 -24.85
CA ARG A 131 2.39 -13.04 -24.94
C ARG A 131 1.50 -11.82 -24.94
N ASP A 132 0.26 -12.04 -25.38
CA ASP A 132 -0.83 -11.10 -25.21
C ASP A 132 -1.06 -10.79 -23.73
N THR A 133 -1.71 -9.65 -23.49
CA THR A 133 -1.96 -9.16 -22.13
C THR A 133 -2.82 -10.15 -21.34
N GLN A 134 -2.31 -10.57 -20.18
CA GLN A 134 -2.97 -11.51 -19.30
C GLN A 134 -3.85 -10.78 -18.28
N TYR A 135 -4.80 -11.49 -17.66
CA TYR A 135 -5.59 -10.94 -16.56
C TYR A 135 -4.73 -10.41 -15.41
N GLY A 136 -3.63 -11.09 -15.06
CA GLY A 136 -2.72 -10.64 -14.02
C GLY A 136 -2.04 -9.31 -14.33
N ASP A 137 -1.76 -9.01 -15.61
CA ASP A 137 -1.19 -7.72 -16.02
C ASP A 137 -2.18 -6.57 -15.75
N TYR A 138 -3.46 -6.76 -16.07
CA TYR A 138 -4.50 -5.76 -15.78
C TYR A 138 -4.65 -5.50 -14.28
N TRP A 139 -4.67 -6.56 -13.46
CA TRP A 139 -4.77 -6.39 -12.00
C TRP A 139 -3.50 -5.79 -11.40
N PHE A 140 -2.32 -6.09 -11.94
CA PHE A 140 -1.09 -5.39 -11.58
C PHE A 140 -1.19 -3.87 -11.88
N LEU A 141 -1.72 -3.49 -13.04
CA LEU A 141 -1.94 -2.07 -13.37
C LEU A 141 -2.98 -1.41 -12.44
N GLY A 142 -4.02 -2.15 -12.05
CA GLY A 142 -5.00 -1.72 -11.04
C GLY A 142 -4.34 -1.44 -9.69
N CYS A 143 -3.44 -2.33 -9.24
CA CYS A 143 -2.58 -2.08 -8.08
C CYS A 143 -1.74 -0.82 -8.28
N MET A 144 -1.00 -0.69 -9.38
CA MET A 144 -0.14 0.47 -9.63
C MET A 144 -0.90 1.80 -9.61
N PHE A 145 -2.10 1.82 -10.18
CA PHE A 145 -2.98 2.98 -10.15
C PHE A 145 -3.44 3.32 -8.74
N ALA A 146 -4.05 2.37 -8.04
CA ALA A 146 -4.60 2.58 -6.71
C ALA A 146 -3.51 2.91 -5.68
N TRP A 147 -2.46 2.10 -5.68
CA TRP A 147 -1.35 2.17 -4.73
C TRP A 147 -0.50 3.39 -4.99
N GLY A 148 -0.10 3.62 -6.24
CA GLY A 148 0.75 4.73 -6.63
C GLY A 148 0.19 6.07 -6.16
N ILE A 149 -1.08 6.34 -6.51
CA ILE A 149 -1.75 7.58 -6.13
C ILE A 149 -1.91 7.67 -4.60
N THR A 150 -2.37 6.61 -3.94
CA THR A 150 -2.59 6.61 -2.48
C THR A 150 -1.29 6.88 -1.71
N GLU A 151 -0.21 6.22 -2.11
CA GLU A 151 1.08 6.33 -1.44
C GLU A 151 1.74 7.68 -1.69
N CYS A 152 1.62 8.25 -2.90
CA CYS A 152 2.06 9.63 -3.17
C CYS A 152 1.36 10.63 -2.25
N ILE A 153 0.04 10.50 -2.08
CA ILE A 153 -0.73 11.36 -1.17
C ILE A 153 -0.29 11.14 0.29
N ARG A 154 -0.07 9.89 0.70
CA ARG A 154 0.29 9.52 2.08
C ARG A 154 1.65 10.08 2.50
N TYR A 155 2.69 9.76 1.73
CA TYR A 155 4.05 10.21 2.03
C TYR A 155 4.19 11.73 1.85
N GLY A 156 3.55 12.33 0.84
CA GLY A 156 3.53 13.78 0.68
C GLY A 156 2.85 14.49 1.84
N PHE A 157 1.75 13.93 2.38
CA PHE A 157 1.10 14.46 3.58
C PHE A 157 2.04 14.44 4.79
N PHE A 158 2.74 13.32 5.02
CA PHE A 158 3.67 13.20 6.14
C PHE A 158 4.89 14.11 5.98
N ALA A 159 5.44 14.23 4.76
CA ALA A 159 6.53 15.16 4.48
C ALA A 159 6.14 16.61 4.78
N MET A 160 4.98 17.07 4.32
CA MET A 160 4.49 18.43 4.60
C MET A 160 4.22 18.66 6.09
N GLN A 161 3.64 17.68 6.77
CA GLN A 161 3.40 17.77 8.21
C GLN A 161 4.71 17.86 9.00
N LEU A 162 5.75 17.14 8.59
CA LEU A 162 7.08 17.21 9.20
C LEU A 162 7.86 18.47 8.80
N ALA A 163 7.65 19.03 7.61
CA ALA A 163 8.26 20.31 7.20
C ALA A 163 7.76 21.51 8.04
N GLY A 164 6.60 21.40 8.68
CA GLY A 164 6.05 22.46 9.53
C GLY A 164 5.39 23.62 8.76
N VAL A 165 5.28 23.50 7.44
CA VAL A 165 4.63 24.48 6.56
C VAL A 165 3.09 24.39 6.58
N GLY A 166 2.53 23.42 7.31
CA GLY A 166 1.12 23.09 7.28
C GLY A 166 0.75 22.25 6.05
N VAL A 167 -0.36 21.51 6.14
CA VAL A 167 -0.86 20.72 5.00
C VAL A 167 -1.94 21.52 4.28
N PRO A 168 -1.81 21.80 2.97
CA PRO A 168 -2.83 22.50 2.20
C PRO A 168 -4.19 21.81 2.27
N GLY A 169 -5.26 22.61 2.28
CA GLY A 169 -6.64 22.10 2.36
C GLY A 169 -7.00 21.11 1.25
N PHE A 170 -6.47 21.34 0.05
CA PHE A 170 -6.64 20.45 -1.10
C PHE A 170 -5.98 19.07 -0.88
N TRP A 171 -4.76 19.03 -0.31
CA TRP A 171 -4.08 17.76 -0.04
C TRP A 171 -4.79 16.95 1.04
N LEU A 172 -5.31 17.64 2.05
CA LEU A 172 -6.18 17.02 3.06
C LEU A 172 -7.44 16.44 2.40
N TRP A 173 -8.06 17.18 1.48
CA TRP A 173 -9.23 16.70 0.74
C TRP A 173 -8.90 15.43 -0.07
N LEU A 174 -7.78 15.41 -0.79
CA LEU A 174 -7.32 14.21 -1.51
C LEU A 174 -7.24 13.01 -0.57
N ARG A 175 -6.50 13.15 0.54
CA ARG A 175 -6.29 12.07 1.52
C ARG A 175 -7.60 11.45 2.05
N TYR A 176 -8.65 12.24 2.22
CA TYR A 176 -9.92 11.78 2.80
C TYR A 176 -11.04 11.55 1.78
N ASN A 177 -10.79 11.65 0.46
CA ASN A 177 -11.81 11.40 -0.57
C ASN A 177 -11.36 10.42 -1.65
N THR A 178 -10.06 10.30 -1.96
CA THR A 178 -9.61 9.39 -3.04
C THR A 178 -9.92 7.93 -2.74
N PHE A 179 -10.07 7.54 -1.47
CA PHE A 179 -10.41 6.17 -1.09
C PHE A 179 -11.75 5.69 -1.68
N PHE A 180 -12.68 6.57 -2.08
CA PHE A 180 -13.93 6.14 -2.72
C PHE A 180 -13.69 5.35 -4.02
N VAL A 181 -12.62 5.68 -4.75
CA VAL A 181 -12.27 5.02 -6.02
C VAL A 181 -11.05 4.13 -5.84
N LEU A 182 -9.97 4.66 -5.24
CA LEU A 182 -8.70 3.94 -5.17
C LEU A 182 -8.79 2.71 -4.29
N TYR A 183 -9.62 2.72 -3.24
CA TYR A 183 -9.71 1.57 -2.34
C TYR A 183 -10.41 0.37 -2.98
N PRO A 184 -11.60 0.50 -3.60
CA PRO A 184 -12.21 -0.61 -4.34
C PRO A 184 -11.32 -1.16 -5.45
N VAL A 185 -10.62 -0.29 -6.20
CA VAL A 185 -9.69 -0.72 -7.26
C VAL A 185 -8.49 -1.46 -6.67
N GLY A 186 -7.91 -0.94 -5.60
CA GLY A 186 -6.75 -1.56 -4.94
C GLY A 186 -7.09 -2.93 -4.38
N ILE A 187 -8.16 -3.04 -3.59
CA ILE A 187 -8.50 -4.31 -2.95
C ILE A 187 -8.97 -5.37 -3.95
N SER A 188 -9.72 -4.98 -5.00
CA SER A 188 -10.14 -5.93 -6.03
C SER A 188 -8.93 -6.48 -6.79
N SER A 189 -7.96 -5.62 -7.10
CA SER A 189 -6.71 -6.01 -7.74
C SER A 189 -5.87 -6.94 -6.88
N GLU A 190 -5.73 -6.65 -5.58
CA GLU A 190 -5.04 -7.50 -4.61
C GLU A 190 -5.67 -8.90 -4.53
N CYS A 191 -7.00 -8.95 -4.37
CA CYS A 191 -7.74 -10.20 -4.30
C CYS A 191 -7.68 -10.99 -5.62
N ALA A 192 -7.78 -10.32 -6.76
CA ALA A 192 -7.73 -10.98 -8.05
C ALA A 192 -6.34 -11.59 -8.33
N LEU A 193 -5.26 -10.89 -7.99
CA LEU A 193 -3.90 -11.44 -8.11
C LEU A 193 -3.70 -12.65 -7.20
N MET A 194 -4.13 -12.59 -5.94
CA MET A 194 -4.09 -13.75 -5.04
C MET A 194 -4.91 -14.92 -5.58
N TYR A 195 -6.09 -14.65 -6.14
CA TYR A 195 -6.96 -15.67 -6.73
C TYR A 195 -6.31 -16.33 -7.95
N LEU A 196 -5.74 -15.54 -8.88
CA LEU A 196 -5.00 -16.06 -10.03
C LEU A 196 -3.76 -16.87 -9.60
N GLY A 197 -3.15 -16.52 -8.47
CA GLY A 197 -2.05 -17.26 -7.88
C GLY A 197 -2.42 -18.60 -7.24
N LEU A 198 -3.71 -18.94 -7.05
CA LEU A 198 -4.12 -20.18 -6.37
C LEU A 198 -3.70 -21.44 -7.11
N GLU A 199 -3.93 -21.50 -8.43
CA GLU A 199 -3.54 -22.67 -9.23
C GLU A 199 -2.01 -22.82 -9.31
N PRO A 200 -1.22 -21.77 -9.66
CA PRO A 200 0.24 -21.86 -9.61
C PRO A 200 0.79 -22.22 -8.23
N ALA A 201 0.20 -21.68 -7.15
CA ALA A 201 0.58 -22.01 -5.79
C ALA A 201 0.46 -23.51 -5.51
N ALA A 202 -0.68 -24.11 -5.86
CA ALA A 202 -0.94 -25.53 -5.65
C ALA A 202 0.01 -26.40 -6.48
N ARG A 203 0.17 -26.03 -7.75
CA ARG A 203 0.82 -26.86 -8.76
C ARG A 203 2.34 -26.82 -8.69
N TYR A 204 2.93 -25.67 -8.36
CA TYR A 204 4.36 -25.44 -8.47
C TYR A 204 5.06 -25.10 -7.15
N VAL A 205 4.32 -24.72 -6.10
CA VAL A 205 4.90 -24.42 -4.78
C VAL A 205 4.51 -25.48 -3.76
N SER A 206 3.25 -25.49 -3.33
CA SER A 206 2.65 -26.54 -2.49
C SER A 206 1.16 -26.29 -2.29
N GLU A 207 0.40 -27.36 -2.05
CA GLU A 207 -1.01 -27.25 -1.65
C GLU A 207 -1.19 -26.41 -0.37
N TYR A 208 -0.24 -26.47 0.57
CA TYR A 208 -0.26 -25.65 1.79
C TYR A 208 -0.20 -24.15 1.47
N TYR A 209 0.59 -23.76 0.46
CA TYR A 209 0.67 -22.36 0.05
C TYR A 209 -0.62 -21.88 -0.61
N GLN A 210 -1.29 -22.74 -1.39
CA GLN A 210 -2.63 -22.45 -1.89
C GLN A 210 -3.63 -22.26 -0.75
N TRP A 211 -3.68 -23.17 0.22
CA TRP A 211 -4.57 -23.05 1.39
C TRP A 211 -4.28 -21.79 2.21
N PHE A 212 -3.01 -21.41 2.33
CA PHE A 212 -2.62 -20.15 2.93
C PHE A 212 -3.20 -18.94 2.17
N LEU A 213 -3.10 -18.90 0.84
CA LEU A 213 -3.69 -17.83 0.04
C LEU A 213 -5.22 -17.80 0.14
N ILE A 214 -5.88 -18.97 0.18
CA ILE A 214 -7.34 -19.07 0.41
C ILE A 214 -7.70 -18.49 1.78
N ALA A 215 -6.97 -18.86 2.83
CA ALA A 215 -7.19 -18.32 4.17
C ALA A 215 -7.00 -16.79 4.19
N MET A 216 -5.96 -16.29 3.51
CA MET A 216 -5.73 -14.85 3.39
C MET A 216 -6.85 -14.13 2.65
N LEU A 217 -7.34 -14.66 1.52
CA LEU A 217 -8.51 -14.14 0.81
C LEU A 217 -9.75 -14.11 1.72
N GLY A 218 -9.97 -15.18 2.51
CA GLY A 218 -11.05 -15.27 3.49
C GLY A 218 -11.01 -14.20 4.57
N VAL A 219 -9.82 -13.71 4.96
CA VAL A 219 -9.65 -12.58 5.89
C VAL A 219 -9.71 -11.23 5.18
N TYR A 220 -9.13 -11.13 3.98
CA TYR A 220 -9.00 -9.90 3.22
C TYR A 220 -10.33 -9.30 2.83
N VAL A 221 -11.24 -10.12 2.30
CA VAL A 221 -12.55 -9.68 1.83
C VAL A 221 -13.38 -9.04 2.95
N PRO A 222 -13.66 -9.71 4.10
CA PRO A 222 -14.40 -9.09 5.19
C PRO A 222 -13.62 -7.95 5.86
N GLY A 223 -12.30 -8.10 6.02
CA GLY A 223 -11.43 -7.05 6.56
C GLY A 223 -11.51 -5.77 5.73
N SER A 224 -11.67 -5.90 4.40
CA SER A 224 -11.77 -4.76 3.51
C SER A 224 -13.02 -3.90 3.75
N TYR A 225 -14.15 -4.53 4.06
CA TYR A 225 -15.39 -3.83 4.38
C TYR A 225 -15.27 -3.05 5.70
N VAL A 226 -14.67 -3.67 6.72
CA VAL A 226 -14.45 -3.03 8.02
C VAL A 226 -13.53 -1.81 7.88
N LEU A 227 -12.44 -1.94 7.13
CA LEU A 227 -11.52 -0.82 6.91
C LEU A 227 -12.16 0.32 6.09
N TYR A 228 -12.99 -0.01 5.10
CA TYR A 228 -13.71 0.99 4.30
C TYR A 228 -14.69 1.81 5.16
N THR A 229 -15.49 1.15 5.99
CA THR A 229 -16.43 1.82 6.89
C THR A 229 -15.71 2.68 7.93
N HIS A 230 -14.53 2.24 8.40
CA HIS A 230 -13.68 3.02 9.27
C HIS A 230 -13.16 4.30 8.58
N MET A 231 -12.69 4.21 7.33
CA MET A 231 -12.26 5.39 6.55
C MET A 231 -13.41 6.39 6.34
N MET A 232 -14.63 5.92 6.09
CA MET A 232 -15.82 6.78 6.03
C MET A 232 -16.07 7.51 7.36
N ALA A 233 -15.92 6.82 8.49
CA ALA A 233 -16.05 7.43 9.81
C ALA A 233 -14.96 8.48 10.06
N GLN A 234 -13.71 8.19 9.71
CA GLN A 234 -12.59 9.12 9.79
C GLN A 234 -12.84 10.39 8.95
N ARG A 235 -13.27 10.22 7.69
CA ARG A 235 -13.64 11.34 6.82
C ARG A 235 -14.71 12.22 7.47
N ARG A 236 -15.81 11.62 7.96
CA ARG A 236 -16.89 12.38 8.62
C ARG A 236 -16.37 13.20 9.80
N LYS A 237 -15.46 12.63 10.61
CA LYS A 237 -14.87 13.31 11.77
C LYS A 237 -14.02 14.52 11.35
N VAL A 238 -13.16 14.37 10.34
CA VAL A 238 -12.25 15.43 9.89
C VAL A 238 -13.00 16.53 9.13
N MET A 239 -13.90 16.15 8.22
CA MET A 239 -14.64 17.13 7.40
C MET A 239 -15.67 17.93 8.21
N ARG A 240 -16.32 17.33 9.22
CA ARG A 240 -17.19 18.08 10.14
C ARG A 240 -16.42 19.04 11.05
N GLY A 241 -15.16 18.73 11.36
CA GLY A 241 -14.29 19.62 12.12
C GLY A 241 -13.97 20.92 11.35
N LYS A 242 -13.82 20.85 10.03
CA LYS A 242 -13.62 22.03 9.16
C LYS A 242 -14.85 22.96 9.13
N SER A 243 -16.03 22.40 8.92
CA SER A 243 -17.30 23.16 8.86
C SER A 243 -17.68 23.88 10.16
N ARG A 244 -16.96 23.65 11.27
CA ARG A 244 -17.17 24.35 12.55
C ARG A 244 -16.15 25.46 12.82
N VAL A 245 -15.10 25.55 12.01
CA VAL A 245 -13.99 26.51 12.17
C VAL A 245 -14.06 27.61 11.10
N GLU A 246 -14.70 27.32 9.97
CA GLU A 246 -15.20 28.30 8.99
C GLU A 246 -16.53 28.91 9.47
#